data_AF-X6D884-F1
#
_entry.id   AF-X6D884-F1
#
_cell.length_a   1.000
_cell.length_b   1.000
_cell.length_c   1.000
_cell.angle_alpha   90.00
_cell.angle_beta   90.00
_cell.angle_gamma   90.00
#
_symmetry.space_group_name_H-M   'P 1'
#
loop_
_entity.id
_entity.type
_entity.pdbx_description
1 polymer ?
#
loop_
_entity_poly.entity_id
_entity_poly.type
_entity_poly.pdbx_seq_one_letter_code
_entity_poly.pdbx_strand_id
1 'polypeptide(L)' 'MAIRYRVTTRSRLNGDGLCGAWMLVVSPILQALGWKWYFAVPEWWALAFIAITAATFFGGFVLLMIGRDYDSVVDEN' A
#
# COMPACT_ATOMS: atom_id res chain seq x y z
N MET A 1 -27.33 35.18 -2.98
CA MET A 1 -26.32 34.89 -1.95
C MET A 1 -25.62 33.61 -2.38
N ALA A 2 -24.32 33.66 -2.71
CA ALA A 2 -23.58 32.46 -3.13
C ALA A 2 -23.01 31.78 -1.88
N ILE A 3 -23.59 30.65 -1.49
CA ILE A 3 -23.08 29.82 -0.40
C ILE A 3 -21.71 29.30 -0.84
N ARG A 4 -20.65 29.71 -0.14
CA ARG A 4 -19.28 29.26 -0.42
C ARG A 4 -18.97 28.09 0.49
N TYR A 5 -19.01 26.88 -0.06
CA TYR A 5 -18.56 25.68 0.64
C TYR A 5 -17.03 25.58 0.59
N ARG A 6 -16.36 25.59 1.75
CA ARG A 6 -14.92 25.32 1.82
C ARG A 6 -14.72 23.84 2.14
N VAL A 7 -14.46 23.03 1.10
CA VAL A 7 -14.15 21.61 1.28
C VAL A 7 -12.67 21.49 1.64
N THR A 8 -12.37 21.09 2.87
CA THR A 8 -11.00 20.78 3.30
C THR A 8 -10.86 19.27 3.41
N THR A 9 -10.22 18.63 2.43
CA THR A 9 -9.98 17.18 2.47
C THR A 9 -8.71 16.91 3.29
N ARG A 10 -8.84 16.29 4.47
CA ARG A 10 -7.69 15.74 5.20
C ARG A 10 -7.58 14.26 4.87
N SER A 11 -6.51 13.86 4.19
CA SER A 11 -6.18 12.43 4.05
C SER A 11 -5.41 11.98 5.28
N ARG A 12 -6.01 11.14 6.12
CA ARG A 12 -5.29 10.41 7.17
C ARG A 12 -5.16 8.96 6.74
N LEU A 13 -4.01 8.34 7.04
CA LEU A 13 -3.87 6.90 6.93
C LEU A 13 -4.31 6.29 8.27
N ASN A 14 -5.27 5.39 8.22
CA ASN A 14 -5.60 4.53 9.36
C ASN A 14 -4.59 3.37 9.49
N GLY A 15 -4.81 2.48 10.46
CA GLY A 15 -3.91 1.35 10.72
C GLY A 15 -3.73 0.41 9.52
N ASP A 16 -4.79 0.18 8.75
CA ASP A 16 -4.76 -0.65 7.54
C ASP A 16 -3.94 0.03 6.44
N GLY A 17 -4.10 1.34 6.29
CA GLY A 17 -3.33 2.14 5.34
C GLY A 17 -1.84 2.13 5.65
N LEU A 18 -1.48 2.20 6.94
CA LEU A 18 -0.09 2.11 7.39
C LEU A 18 0.50 0.72 7.12
N CYS A 19 -0.26 -0.34 7.39
CA CYS A 19 0.14 -1.71 7.07
C CYS A 19 0.37 -1.88 5.55
N GLY A 20 -0.55 -1.35 4.75
CA GLY A 20 -0.44 -1.34 3.29
C GLY A 20 0.81 -0.60 2.80
N ALA A 21 1.12 0.57 3.38
CA ALA A 21 2.32 1.32 3.07
C ALA A 21 3.60 0.52 3.37
N TRP A 22 3.66 -0.14 4.53
CA TRP A 22 4.81 -1.01 4.87
C TRP A 22 4.95 -2.19 3.93
N MET A 23 3.84 -2.84 3.56
CA MET A 23 3.84 -3.92 2.57
C MET A 23 4.38 -3.46 1.21
N LEU A 24 4.06 -2.24 0.78
CA LEU A 24 4.58 -1.67 -0.48
C LEU A 24 6.08 -1.37 -0.44
N VAL A 25 6.63 -1.04 0.73
CA VAL A 25 8.08 -0.78 0.89
C VAL A 25 8.88 -2.07 1.06
N VAL A 26 8.36 -3.03 1.83
CA VAL A 26 9.07 -4.26 2.18
C VAL A 26 9.02 -5.27 1.04
N SER A 27 7.90 -5.38 0.32
CA SER A 27 7.74 -6.39 -0.73
C SER A 27 8.76 -6.26 -1.87
N PRO A 28 9.10 -5.08 -2.42
CA PRO A 28 10.13 -4.93 -3.44
C PRO A 28 11.52 -5.34 -2.96
N ILE A 29 11.84 -5.07 -1.69
CA ILE A 29 13.13 -5.46 -1.09
C ILE A 29 13.21 -6.99 -1.01
N LEU A 30 12.16 -7.62 -0.48
CA LEU A 30 12.08 -9.08 -0.43
C LEU A 30 12.08 -9.69 -1.83
N GLN A 31 11.42 -9.07 -2.80
CA GLN A 31 11.39 -9.56 -4.17
C GLN A 31 12.76 -9.50 -4.85
N ALA A 32 13.54 -8.43 -4.63
CA ALA A 32 14.92 -8.34 -5.09
C ALA A 32 15.81 -9.43 -4.45
N LEU A 33 15.63 -9.70 -3.15
CA LEU A 33 16.32 -10.80 -2.46
C LEU A 33 15.89 -12.17 -3.00
N GLY A 34 14.61 -12.35 -3.32
CA GLY A 34 14.07 -13.56 -3.92
C GLY A 34 14.69 -13.84 -5.29
N TRP A 35 14.81 -12.82 -6.15
CA TRP A 35 15.50 -12.94 -7.43
C TRP A 35 16.99 -13.24 -7.26
N LYS A 36 17.66 -12.56 -6.32
CA LYS A 36 19.07 -12.86 -6.00
C LYS A 36 19.24 -14.32 -5.56
N TRP A 37 18.33 -14.83 -4.73
CA TRP A 37 18.34 -16.23 -4.30
C TRP A 37 18.11 -17.18 -5.48
N TYR A 38 17.10 -16.92 -6.31
CA TYR A 38 16.80 -17.75 -7.48
C TYR A 38 17.98 -17.82 -8.47
N PHE A 39 18.70 -16.71 -8.69
CA PHE A 39 19.89 -16.73 -9.55
C PHE A 39 21.08 -17.46 -8.94
N ALA A 40 21.19 -17.49 -7.61
CA ALA A 40 22.23 -18.27 -6.93
C ALA A 40 21.90 -19.77 -6.92
N VAL A 41 20.63 -20.11 -6.67
CA VAL A 41 20.13 -21.48 -6.58
C VAL A 41 18.73 -21.53 -7.21
N PRO A 42 18.60 -21.98 -8.47
CA PRO A 42 17.34 -21.93 -9.19
C PRO A 42 16.39 -23.05 -8.75
N GLU A 43 15.73 -22.83 -7.61
CA GLU A 43 14.79 -23.76 -7.00
C GLU A 43 13.35 -23.22 -6.98
N TRP A 44 12.39 -24.14 -6.92
CA TRP A 44 10.96 -23.83 -6.85
C TRP A 44 10.59 -23.00 -5.61
N TRP A 45 11.31 -23.14 -4.51
CA TRP A 45 11.07 -22.36 -3.30
C TRP A 45 11.32 -20.87 -3.47
N ALA A 46 12.37 -20.49 -4.21
CA ALA A 46 12.64 -19.09 -4.51
C ALA A 46 11.53 -18.50 -5.40
N LEU A 47 11.00 -19.27 -6.36
CA LEU A 47 9.86 -18.85 -7.18
C LEU A 47 8.59 -18.68 -6.35
N ALA A 48 8.29 -19.59 -5.42
CA ALA A 48 7.15 -19.47 -4.52
C ALA A 48 7.25 -18.22 -3.64
N PHE A 49 8.44 -17.93 -3.11
CA PHE A 49 8.70 -16.72 -2.34
C PHE A 49 8.51 -15.44 -3.17
N ILE A 50 9.00 -15.41 -4.41
CA ILE A 50 8.80 -14.29 -5.34
C ILE A 50 7.30 -14.09 -5.64
N ALA A 51 6.54 -15.17 -5.82
CA ALA A 51 5.10 -15.11 -6.09
C ALA A 51 4.32 -14.58 -4.87
N ILE A 52 4.65 -15.04 -3.67
CA ILE A 52 4.00 -14.56 -2.44
C ILE A 52 4.31 -13.08 -2.22
N THR A 53 5.56 -12.66 -2.37
CA THR A 53 5.95 -11.24 -2.22
C THR A 53 5.30 -10.35 -3.26
N ALA A 54 5.09 -10.82 -4.49
CA ALA A 54 4.29 -10.11 -5.49
C ALA A 54 2.83 -9.92 -5.02
N ALA A 55 2.20 -10.98 -4.51
CA ALA A 55 0.83 -10.91 -4.00
C ALA A 55 0.73 -9.94 -2.81
N THR A 56 1.71 -9.96 -1.90
CA THR A 56 1.77 -9.03 -0.77
C THR A 56 1.91 -7.58 -1.19
N PHE A 57 2.64 -7.28 -2.28
CA PHE A 57 2.70 -5.94 -2.85
C PHE A 57 1.32 -5.46 -3.29
N PHE A 58 0.58 -6.28 -4.05
CA PHE A 58 -0.77 -5.94 -4.49
C PHE A 58 -1.75 -5.83 -3.31
N GLY A 59 -1.64 -6.71 -2.32
CA GLY A 59 -2.41 -6.62 -1.08
C GLY A 59 -2.15 -5.33 -0.31
N GLY A 60 -0.88 -4.93 -0.22
CA GLY A 60 -0.46 -3.67 0.39
C GLY A 60 -1.03 -2.45 -0.33
N PHE A 61 -1.07 -2.49 -1.67
CA PHE A 61 -1.71 -1.44 -2.47
C PHE A 61 -3.21 -1.29 -2.14
N VAL A 62 -3.92 -2.41 -2.05
CA VAL A 62 -5.36 -2.42 -1.70
C VAL A 62 -5.59 -1.88 -0.29
N LEU A 63 -4.80 -2.33 0.69
CA LEU A 63 -4.87 -1.85 2.07
C LEU A 63 -4.59 -0.35 2.17
N LEU A 64 -3.65 0.17 1.37
CA LEU A 64 -3.37 1.60 1.33
C LEU A 64 -4.55 2.40 0.75
N MET A 65 -5.25 1.87 -0.26
CA MET A 65 -6.42 2.51 -0.84
C MET A 65 -7.60 2.54 0.14
N ILE A 66 -7.89 1.42 0.81
CA ILE A 66 -8.98 1.31 1.79
C ILE A 66 -8.65 2.08 3.06
N GLY A 67 -7.39 2.07 3.46
CA GLY A 67 -6.92 2.70 4.69
C GLY A 67 -6.78 4.22 4.62
N ARG A 68 -7.17 4.83 3.49
CA ARG A 68 -7.16 6.27 3.33
C ARG A 68 -8.50 6.82 3.79
N ASP A 69 -8.51 7.36 5.01
CA ASP A 69 -9.67 8.08 5.53
C ASP A 69 -9.76 9.44 4.84
N TYR A 70 -10.95 9.75 4.32
CA TYR A 70 -11.27 11.04 3.72
C TYR A 70 -12.29 11.74 4.61
N ASP A 71 -11.80 12.54 5.56
CA ASP A 71 -12.68 13.48 6.24
C ASP A 71 -12.87 14.70 5.32
N SER A 72 -14.08 14.84 4.77
CA SER A 72 -14.53 16.05 4.11
C SER A 72 -15.38 16.86 5.09
N VAL A 73 -14.79 17.88 5.70
CA VAL A 73 -15.54 18.86 6.48
C VAL A 73 -16.07 19.92 5.53
N VAL A 74 -17.39 20.14 5.54
CA VAL A 74 -18.05 21.23 4.84
C VAL A 74 -18.26 22.35 5.86
N ASP A 75 -17.43 23.40 5.80
CA ASP A 75 -17.69 24.63 6.55
C ASP A 75 -18.75 25.46 5.82
N GLU A 76 -19.87 25.74 6.50
CA GLU A 76 -20.85 26.75 6.11
C GLU A 76 -20.45 28.09 6.74
N ASN A 77 -19.97 29.03 5.91
CA ASN A 77 -19.79 30.43 6.29
C ASN A 77 -21.00 31.26 5.93
#